data_AF-A0A426TTV6-F1
#
_entry.id   AF-A0A426TTV6-F1
#
_cell.length_a   1.000
_cell.length_b   1.000
_cell.length_c   1.000
_cell.angle_alpha   90.00
_cell.angle_beta   90.00
_cell.angle_gamma   90.00
#
_symmetry.space_group_name_H-M   'P 1'
#
loop_
_entity.id
_entity.type
_entity.pdbx_description
1 polymer ?
#
loop_
_entity_poly.entity_id
_entity_poly.type
_entity_poly.pdbx_seq_one_letter_code
_entity_poly.pdbx_strand_id
1 'polypeptide(L)'
;GTPAPPRFLPEFDNLLLSHADRTRVVPKEYWGRSWQGNQAYRTLLVDGFLAGVWKLTEDTLVVEPFHRLTRAQQEDVTAEGERMLAVLHPGTAYDIRFGTVVGK
;
A
#
# COMPACT_ATOMS: atom_id res chain seq x y z
N GLY A 1 -1.31 -9.06 -20.72
CA GLY A 1 -1.82 -9.78 -19.54
C GLY A 1 -2.73 -8.85 -18.77
N THR A 2 -3.68 -9.38 -18.01
CA THR A 2 -4.50 -8.56 -17.09
C THR A 2 -3.61 -8.01 -15.98
N PRO A 3 -3.71 -6.72 -15.61
CA PRO A 3 -2.94 -6.17 -14.50
C PRO A 3 -3.23 -6.91 -13.19
N ALA A 4 -2.24 -7.05 -12.32
CA ALA A 4 -2.44 -7.69 -11.02
C ALA A 4 -3.25 -6.75 -10.10
N PRO A 5 -4.28 -7.27 -9.38
CA PRO A 5 -5.06 -6.44 -8.47
C PRO A 5 -4.19 -5.76 -7.40
N PRO A 6 -4.52 -4.55 -6.94
CA PRO A 6 -3.82 -3.91 -5.83
C PRO A 6 -3.82 -4.76 -4.56
N ARG A 7 -2.79 -4.57 -3.71
CA ARG A 7 -2.66 -5.28 -2.42
C ARG A 7 -2.09 -4.37 -1.34
N PHE A 8 -2.76 -4.34 -0.19
CA PHE A 8 -2.27 -3.70 1.05
C PHE A 8 -1.50 -4.73 1.87
N LEU A 9 -0.18 -4.56 1.94
CA LEU A 9 0.71 -5.49 2.64
C LEU A 9 1.13 -4.91 4.00
N PRO A 10 1.19 -5.72 5.08
CA PRO A 10 1.68 -5.28 6.39
C PRO A 10 3.18 -4.95 6.37
N GLU A 11 3.68 -4.32 7.44
CA GLU A 11 5.08 -3.83 7.58
C GLU A 11 6.14 -4.94 7.41
N PHE A 12 5.74 -6.20 7.58
CA PHE A 12 6.60 -7.37 7.56
C PHE A 12 6.05 -8.48 6.66
N ASP A 13 5.50 -8.12 5.50
CA ASP A 13 5.20 -9.14 4.51
C ASP A 13 6.52 -9.80 4.03
N ASN A 14 6.59 -11.13 4.13
CA ASN A 14 7.75 -11.93 3.75
C ASN A 14 8.21 -11.70 2.30
N LEU A 15 7.42 -11.04 1.46
CA LEU A 15 7.83 -10.56 0.13
C LEU A 15 8.97 -9.52 0.15
N LEU A 16 9.12 -8.73 1.22
CA LEU A 16 10.20 -7.75 1.35
C LEU A 16 11.44 -8.30 2.08
N LEU A 17 11.26 -9.35 2.90
CA LEU A 17 12.30 -9.98 3.70
C LEU A 17 12.94 -11.21 3.04
N SER A 18 12.22 -11.93 2.16
CA SER A 18 12.79 -13.10 1.47
C SER A 18 13.76 -12.66 0.36
N HIS A 19 15.04 -12.79 0.70
CA HIS A 19 16.24 -12.26 0.08
C HIS A 19 16.55 -12.66 -1.39
N ALA A 20 15.59 -13.15 -2.17
CA ALA A 20 15.89 -13.66 -3.51
C ALA A 20 15.57 -12.69 -4.67
N ASP A 21 14.51 -11.86 -4.58
CA ASP A 21 14.08 -11.12 -5.77
C ASP A 21 13.28 -9.83 -5.51
N ARG A 22 13.65 -9.07 -4.47
CA ARG A 22 13.05 -7.77 -4.15
C ARG A 22 13.02 -6.78 -5.33
N THR A 23 13.93 -6.98 -6.29
CA THR A 23 14.06 -6.19 -7.52
C THR A 23 12.90 -6.36 -8.50
N ARG A 24 12.14 -7.46 -8.43
CA ARG A 24 10.98 -7.68 -9.31
C ARG A 24 9.74 -6.91 -8.91
N VAL A 25 9.63 -6.57 -7.63
CA VAL A 25 8.42 -5.98 -7.04
C VAL A 25 8.67 -4.54 -6.61
N VAL A 26 9.92 -4.18 -6.28
CA VAL A 26 10.31 -2.83 -5.86
C VAL A 26 11.12 -2.15 -6.98
N PRO A 27 10.51 -1.20 -7.72
CA PRO A 27 11.23 -0.37 -8.67
C PRO A 27 12.44 0.32 -8.02
N LYS A 28 13.55 0.41 -8.77
CA LYS A 28 14.82 0.99 -8.28
C LYS A 28 14.65 2.39 -7.70
N GLU A 29 13.77 3.19 -8.29
CA GLU A 29 13.47 4.56 -7.86
C GLU A 29 12.79 4.68 -6.48
N TYR A 30 12.23 3.59 -5.95
CA TYR A 30 11.55 3.55 -4.65
C TYR A 30 12.32 2.78 -3.57
N TRP A 31 13.56 2.39 -3.85
CA TRP A 31 14.41 1.73 -2.86
C TRP A 31 14.59 2.61 -1.62
N GLY A 32 14.32 2.04 -0.44
CA GLY A 32 14.42 2.73 0.84
C GLY A 32 13.21 3.62 1.20
N ARG A 33 12.24 3.85 0.29
CA ARG A 33 11.06 4.70 0.60
C ARG A 33 10.05 4.03 1.54
N SER A 34 10.11 2.71 1.70
CA SER A 34 9.28 1.98 2.65
C SER A 34 9.87 1.95 4.07
N TRP A 35 10.95 2.70 4.33
CA TRP A 35 11.59 2.80 5.64
C TRP A 35 11.86 4.26 6.01
N GLN A 36 11.69 4.60 7.28
CA GLN A 36 12.24 5.83 7.87
C GLN A 36 13.01 5.48 9.15
N GLY A 37 14.32 5.66 9.14
CA GLY A 37 15.18 5.18 10.22
C GLY A 37 15.00 3.67 10.42
N ASN A 38 14.59 3.26 11.62
CA ASN A 38 14.29 1.87 11.97
C ASN A 38 12.81 1.48 11.81
N GLN A 39 11.95 2.38 11.32
CA GLN A 39 10.52 2.11 11.12
C GLN A 39 10.29 1.59 9.69
N ALA A 40 9.69 0.41 9.57
CA ALA A 40 9.15 -0.09 8.32
C ALA A 40 7.71 0.39 8.13
N TYR A 41 7.35 0.84 6.93
CA TYR A 41 5.97 1.19 6.59
C TYR A 41 5.24 0.02 5.95
N ARG A 42 3.92 0.00 6.14
CA ARG A 42 3.02 -0.89 5.39
C ARG A 42 3.00 -0.45 3.93
N THR A 43 3.00 -1.39 3.01
CA THR A 43 3.20 -1.11 1.59
C THR A 43 1.95 -1.36 0.75
N LEU A 44 1.81 -0.61 -0.33
CA LEU A 44 0.78 -0.79 -1.34
C LEU A 44 1.44 -1.30 -2.63
N LEU A 45 0.93 -2.41 -3.16
CA LEU A 45 1.22 -2.84 -4.52
C LEU A 45 0.11 -2.41 -5.48
N VAL A 46 0.47 -1.92 -6.66
CA VAL A 46 -0.43 -1.69 -7.81
C VAL A 46 0.21 -2.36 -9.02
N ASP A 47 -0.56 -3.13 -9.77
CA ASP A 47 -0.09 -3.91 -10.92
C ASP A 47 1.09 -4.85 -10.58
N GLY A 48 1.19 -5.24 -9.31
CA GLY A 48 2.26 -6.10 -8.79
C GLY A 48 3.55 -5.36 -8.40
N PHE A 49 3.58 -4.03 -8.41
CA PHE A 49 4.75 -3.23 -8.06
C PHE A 49 4.51 -2.31 -6.87
N LEU A 50 5.55 -2.05 -6.09
CA LEU A 50 5.51 -1.09 -4.98
C LEU A 50 5.13 0.29 -5.51
N ALA A 51 3.95 0.74 -5.10
CA ALA A 51 3.34 1.98 -5.59
C ALA A 51 3.11 3.00 -4.47
N GLY A 52 3.25 2.63 -3.21
CA GLY A 52 3.06 3.54 -2.08
C GLY A 52 3.19 2.87 -0.72
N VAL A 53 2.85 3.65 0.29
CA VAL A 53 2.70 3.20 1.68
C VAL A 53 1.32 3.54 2.20
N TRP A 54 0.94 2.90 3.30
CA TRP A 54 -0.35 3.17 3.94
C TRP A 54 -0.26 3.09 5.46
N LYS A 55 -1.25 3.69 6.11
CA LYS A 55 -1.52 3.48 7.53
C LYS A 55 -3.03 3.37 7.74
N LEU A 56 -3.41 2.67 8.80
CA LEU A 56 -4.79 2.60 9.24
C LEU A 56 -4.86 3.21 10.63
N THR A 57 -5.66 4.26 10.79
CA THR A 57 -6.13 4.76 12.09
C THR A 57 -7.45 4.07 12.44
N GLU A 58 -8.07 4.42 13.58
CA GLU A 58 -9.28 3.73 14.06
C GLU A 58 -10.41 3.64 13.01
N ASP A 59 -10.56 4.65 12.16
CA ASP A 59 -11.64 4.76 11.18
C ASP A 59 -11.18 5.14 9.77
N THR A 60 -9.88 5.40 9.55
CA THR A 60 -9.39 5.97 8.30
C THR A 60 -8.19 5.18 7.76
N LEU A 61 -8.34 4.64 6.56
CA LEU A 61 -7.24 4.15 5.74
C LEU A 61 -6.61 5.32 4.98
N VAL A 62 -5.37 5.67 5.30
CA VAL A 62 -4.61 6.69 4.58
C VAL A 62 -3.60 6.01 3.67
N VAL A 63 -3.64 6.36 2.39
CA VAL A 63 -2.80 5.81 1.33
C VAL A 63 -1.92 6.93 0.76
N GLU A 64 -0.61 6.73 0.76
CA GLU A 64 0.36 7.63 0.14
C GLU A 64 0.99 6.98 -1.09
N PRO A 65 0.53 7.30 -2.31
CA PRO A 65 1.18 6.87 -3.53
C PRO A 65 2.54 7.55 -3.72
N PHE A 66 3.54 6.79 -4.19
CA PHE A 66 4.86 7.33 -4.54
C PHE A 66 4.90 8.04 -5.89
N HIS A 67 3.87 7.82 -6.71
CA HIS A 67 3.63 8.49 -7.98
C HIS A 67 2.13 8.70 -8.15
N ARG A 68 1.75 9.55 -9.12
CA ARG A 68 0.34 9.79 -9.41
C ARG A 68 -0.29 8.54 -10.04
N LEU A 69 -1.23 7.93 -9.33
CA LEU A 69 -2.06 6.85 -9.86
C LEU A 69 -3.06 7.40 -10.88
N THR A 70 -3.35 6.60 -11.91
CA THR A 70 -4.47 6.87 -12.83
C THR A 70 -5.80 6.77 -12.09
N ARG A 71 -6.88 7.30 -12.67
CA ARG A 71 -8.22 7.21 -12.07
C ARG A 71 -8.66 5.75 -11.85
N ALA A 72 -8.43 4.88 -12.83
CA ALA A 72 -8.76 3.46 -12.73
C ALA A 72 -7.97 2.78 -11.59
N GLN A 73 -6.66 3.06 -11.48
CA GLN A 73 -5.86 2.53 -10.38
C GLN A 73 -6.32 3.06 -9.00
N GLN A 74 -6.77 4.31 -8.91
CA GLN A 74 -7.34 4.84 -7.66
C GLN A 74 -8.64 4.10 -7.29
N GLU A 75 -9.53 3.87 -8.26
CA GLU A 75 -10.76 3.11 -8.06
C GLU A 75 -10.47 1.66 -7.61
N ASP A 76 -9.49 0.99 -8.24
CA ASP A 76 -9.06 -0.36 -7.85
C ASP A 76 -8.44 -0.41 -6.45
N VAL A 77 -7.62 0.59 -6.09
CA VAL A 77 -7.01 0.70 -4.76
C VAL A 77 -8.08 0.94 -3.69
N THR A 78 -9.06 1.82 -3.97
CA THR A 78 -10.19 2.07 -3.07
C THR A 78 -10.99 0.78 -2.86
N ALA A 79 -11.33 0.06 -3.93
CA ALA A 79 -12.10 -1.18 -3.83
C ALA A 79 -11.35 -2.28 -3.06
N GLU A 80 -10.02 -2.37 -3.20
CA GLU A 80 -9.22 -3.28 -2.37
C GLU A 80 -9.20 -2.83 -0.89
N GLY A 81 -9.14 -1.52 -0.64
CA GLY A 81 -9.16 -0.96 0.72
C GLY A 81 -10.47 -1.28 1.41
N GLU A 82 -11.61 -1.11 0.73
CA GLU A 82 -12.94 -1.49 1.22
C GLU A 82 -13.01 -2.97 1.58
N ARG A 83 -12.51 -3.86 0.70
CA ARG A 83 -12.46 -5.30 0.98
C ARG A 83 -11.63 -5.63 2.22
N MET A 84 -10.46 -5.02 2.35
CA MET A 84 -9.60 -5.20 3.53
C MET A 84 -10.29 -4.71 4.80
N LEU A 85 -10.90 -3.52 4.78
CA LEU A 85 -11.55 -2.92 5.93
C LEU A 85 -12.82 -3.67 6.35
N ALA A 86 -13.59 -4.20 5.40
CA ALA A 86 -14.73 -5.06 5.69
C ALA A 86 -14.35 -6.33 6.48
N VAL A 87 -13.13 -6.83 6.29
CA VAL A 87 -12.59 -7.97 7.04
C VAL A 87 -12.07 -7.55 8.42
N LEU A 88 -11.35 -6.43 8.50
CA LEU A 88 -10.71 -5.98 9.75
C LEU A 88 -11.67 -5.32 10.74
N HIS A 89 -12.69 -4.61 10.23
CA HIS A 89 -13.63 -3.81 11.02
C HIS A 89 -15.08 -4.06 10.59
N PRO A 90 -15.60 -5.29 10.79
CA PRO A 90 -16.94 -5.65 10.34
C PRO A 90 -18.01 -4.79 11.03
N GLY A 91 -18.84 -4.11 10.24
CA GLY A 91 -19.96 -3.30 10.73
C GLY A 91 -19.58 -1.89 11.22
N THR A 92 -18.32 -1.47 11.07
CA THR A 92 -17.87 -0.11 11.39
C THR A 92 -17.79 0.73 10.12
N ALA A 93 -18.23 1.98 10.19
CA ALA A 93 -18.01 2.94 9.10
C ALA A 93 -16.51 3.31 9.03
N TYR A 94 -15.98 3.41 7.82
CA TYR A 94 -14.59 3.76 7.56
C TYR A 94 -14.47 4.75 6.41
N ASP A 95 -13.39 5.52 6.41
CA ASP A 95 -13.01 6.43 5.33
C ASP A 95 -11.70 5.97 4.66
N ILE A 96 -11.55 6.26 3.38
CA ILE A 96 -10.36 5.95 2.59
C ILE A 96 -9.86 7.25 1.95
N ARG A 97 -8.63 7.64 2.30
CA ARG A 97 -8.04 8.90 1.86
C ARG A 97 -6.70 8.70 1.18
N PHE A 98 -6.52 9.37 0.04
CA PHE A 98 -5.20 9.54 -0.56
C PHE A 98 -4.54 10.78 0.05
N GLY A 99 -3.38 10.62 0.68
CA GLY A 99 -2.70 11.68 1.40
C GLY A 99 -1.40 11.22 2.06
N THR A 100 -0.78 12.10 2.84
CA THR A 100 0.52 11.83 3.46
C THR A 100 0.40 10.87 4.65
N VAL A 101 1.08 9.74 4.54
CA VAL A 101 1.29 8.73 5.58
C VAL A 101 2.55 9.06 6.36
N VAL A 102 3.61 9.43 5.64
CA VAL A 102 4.95 9.70 6.12
C VAL A 102 5.06 11.15 6.58
N GLY A 103 5.15 11.38 7.90
CA GLY A 103 5.44 12.71 8.43
C GLY A 103 6.79 13.23 7.91
N LYS A 104 6.85 14.51 7.54
CA LYS A 104 8.13 15.20 7.35
C LYS A 104 8.85 15.37 8.68
#